data_AF-A0A7Y2I5C2-F1
#
_entry.id   AF-A0A7Y2I5C2-F1
#
_cell.length_a   1.000
_cell.length_b   1.000
_cell.length_c   1.000
_cell.angle_alpha   90.00
_cell.angle_beta   90.00
_cell.angle_gamma   90.00
#
_symmetry.space_group_name_H-M   'P 1'
#
loop_
_entity.id
_entity.type
_entity.pdbx_description
1 polymer ?
#
loop_
_entity_poly.entity_id
_entity_poly.type
_entity_poly.pdbx_seq_one_letter_code
_entity_poly.pdbx_strand_id
1 'polypeptide(L)'
;MKLKEKIPWLMGRLQRTLFPSLDACCAAPLTTQEKHLVKVLEIIEVENHVSKSRQWTGRPPAERKAIARSYVAKALFRYPHTRNLIHELQARPNLRLICGFPPSQRLSSESTFSRAFAEFAVQGLGQIVHDSMVS
;
A
#
# COMPACT_ATOMS: atom_id res chain seq x y z
N MET A 1 -13.25 18.53 9.51
CA MET A 1 -11.88 18.70 10.04
C MET A 1 -10.90 18.70 8.89
N LYS A 2 -10.01 19.70 8.81
CA LYS A 2 -9.07 19.84 7.70
C LYS A 2 -7.93 18.83 7.86
N LEU A 3 -7.62 18.07 6.80
CA LEU A 3 -6.56 17.05 6.75
C LEU A 3 -5.24 17.53 7.39
N LYS A 4 -4.93 18.82 7.21
CA LYS A 4 -3.72 19.50 7.71
C LYS A 4 -3.54 19.48 9.23
N GLU A 5 -4.60 19.39 10.03
CA GLU A 5 -4.50 19.31 11.49
C GLU A 5 -4.12 17.90 11.97
N LYS A 6 -4.44 16.87 11.18
CA LYS A 6 -4.04 15.49 11.48
C LYS A 6 -2.56 15.20 11.21
N ILE A 7 -1.96 15.93 10.28
CA ILE A 7 -0.61 15.62 9.77
C ILE A 7 0.48 15.80 10.83
N PRO A 8 0.58 16.90 11.60
CA PRO A 8 1.72 17.12 12.50
C PRO A 8 1.83 16.09 13.63
N TRP A 9 0.71 15.76 14.28
CA TRP A 9 0.71 14.80 15.38
C TRP A 9 0.89 13.36 14.89
N LEU A 10 0.29 13.00 13.74
CA LEU A 10 0.45 11.69 13.12
C LEU A 10 1.90 11.50 12.67
N MET A 11 2.51 12.52 12.04
CA MET A 11 3.90 12.48 11.62
C MET A 11 4.86 12.26 12.79
N GLY A 12 4.63 12.96 13.90
CA GLY A 12 5.41 12.79 15.12
C GLY A 12 5.28 11.38 15.71
N ARG A 13 4.08 10.78 15.66
CA ARG A 13 3.87 9.38 16.06
C ARG A 13 4.59 8.41 15.13
N LEU A 14 4.42 8.54 13.80
CA LEU A 14 5.07 7.67 12.81
C LEU A 14 6.60 7.67 12.95
N GLN A 15 7.20 8.84 13.16
CA GLN A 15 8.65 8.97 13.36
C GLN A 15 9.16 8.32 14.64
N ARG A 16 8.39 8.39 15.73
CA ARG A 16 8.83 7.89 17.05
C ARG A 16 8.54 6.41 17.27
N THR A 17 7.53 5.84 16.60
CA THR A 17 7.09 4.46 16.86
C THR A 17 7.19 3.57 15.63
N LEU A 18 6.55 3.98 14.53
CA LEU A 18 6.31 3.10 13.38
C LEU A 18 7.56 2.92 12.53
N PHE A 19 8.27 4.00 12.17
CA PHE A 19 9.49 3.89 11.38
C PHE A 19 10.63 3.14 12.09
N PRO A 20 10.94 3.40 13.37
CA PRO A 20 11.95 2.61 14.08
C PRO A 20 11.62 1.11 14.12
N SER A 21 10.34 0.76 14.32
CA SER A 21 9.88 -0.62 14.31
C SER A 21 9.99 -1.27 12.92
N LEU A 22 9.68 -0.51 11.87
CA LEU A 22 9.85 -0.98 10.49
C LEU A 22 11.33 -1.13 10.13
N ASP A 23 12.18 -0.16 10.48
CA ASP A 23 13.62 -0.23 10.23
C ASP A 23 14.24 -1.45 10.94
N ALA A 24 13.76 -1.83 12.14
CA ALA A 24 14.19 -3.05 12.82
C ALA A 24 13.78 -4.35 12.10
N CYS A 25 12.64 -4.34 11.38
CA CYS A 25 12.17 -5.47 10.58
C CYS A 25 12.75 -5.48 9.16
N CYS A 26 13.29 -4.35 8.68
CA CYS A 26 13.80 -4.20 7.33
C CYS A 26 15.28 -4.56 7.25
N ALA A 27 15.70 -5.16 6.13
CA ALA A 27 17.10 -5.48 5.89
C ALA A 27 17.97 -4.24 5.65
N ALA A 28 17.35 -3.10 5.30
CA ALA A 28 18.00 -1.82 5.08
C ALA A 28 17.06 -0.68 5.50
N PRO A 29 17.59 0.51 5.86
CA PRO A 29 16.77 1.67 6.22
C PRO A 29 15.76 2.04 5.13
N LEU A 30 14.56 2.47 5.52
CA LEU A 30 13.54 2.90 4.57
C LEU A 30 13.99 4.12 3.74
N THR A 31 13.84 4.02 2.42
CA THR A 31 14.10 5.14 1.50
C THR A 31 13.09 6.29 1.70
N THR A 32 13.42 7.49 1.24
CA THR A 32 12.49 8.65 1.28
C THR A 32 11.15 8.32 0.61
N GLN A 33 11.21 7.62 -0.52
CA GLN A 33 10.03 7.20 -1.28
C GLN A 33 9.18 6.16 -0.51
N GLU A 34 9.82 5.22 0.19
CA GLU A 34 9.11 4.24 1.04
C GLU A 34 8.50 4.87 2.29
N LYS A 35 9.22 5.79 2.94
CA LYS A 35 8.66 6.58 4.05
C LYS A 35 7.46 7.40 3.60
N HIS A 36 7.49 7.94 2.37
CA HIS A 36 6.35 8.63 1.79
C HIS A 36 5.15 7.68 1.59
N LEU A 37 5.39 6.48 1.05
CA LEU A 37 4.34 5.47 0.90
C LEU A 37 3.68 5.11 2.24
N VAL A 38 4.46 4.84 3.28
CA VAL A 38 3.92 4.54 4.62
C VAL A 38 3.02 5.67 5.13
N LYS A 39 3.43 6.93 4.97
CA LYS A 39 2.61 8.09 5.37
C LYS A 39 1.29 8.14 4.61
N VAL A 40 1.32 7.92 3.30
CA VAL A 40 0.11 7.93 2.45
C VAL A 40 -0.82 6.78 2.85
N LEU A 41 -0.29 5.59 3.08
CA LEU A 41 -1.09 4.43 3.52
C LEU A 41 -1.77 4.68 4.88
N GLU A 42 -1.07 5.29 5.83
CA GLU A 42 -1.61 5.65 7.15
C GLU A 42 -2.71 6.73 7.07
N ILE A 43 -2.63 7.64 6.09
CA ILE A 43 -3.66 8.68 5.91
C ILE A 43 -4.90 8.11 5.21
N ILE A 44 -4.70 7.30 4.17
CA ILE A 44 -5.79 6.73 3.38
C ILE A 44 -6.50 5.61 4.13
N GLU A 45 -5.79 4.89 5.01
CA GLU A 45 -6.30 3.68 5.66
C GLU A 45 -6.94 2.73 4.64
N VAL A 46 -6.18 2.41 3.58
CA VAL A 46 -6.64 1.72 2.36
C VAL A 46 -7.45 0.45 2.64
N GLU A 47 -7.18 -0.20 3.77
CA GLU A 47 -7.86 -1.39 4.26
C GLU A 47 -9.36 -1.18 4.53
N ASN A 48 -9.77 0.04 4.88
CA ASN A 48 -11.18 0.40 5.08
C ASN A 48 -11.97 0.40 3.76
N HIS A 49 -11.27 0.55 2.62
CA HIS A 49 -11.84 0.53 1.28
C HIS A 49 -11.80 -0.87 0.66
N VAL A 50 -11.08 -1.81 1.27
CA VAL A 50 -11.09 -3.20 0.83
C VAL A 50 -12.36 -3.86 1.37
N SER A 51 -13.38 -3.94 0.53
CA SER A 51 -14.59 -4.73 0.80
C SER A 51 -14.24 -6.09 1.43
N LYS A 52 -14.84 -6.38 2.60
CA LYS A 52 -14.87 -7.73 3.18
C LYS A 52 -15.58 -8.58 2.14
N SER A 53 -14.85 -9.34 1.33
CA SER A 53 -15.44 -10.05 0.19
C SER A 53 -16.61 -10.89 0.70
N ARG A 54 -17.82 -10.53 0.28
CA ARG A 54 -19.05 -11.29 0.57
C ARG A 54 -19.06 -12.66 -0.13
N GLN A 55 -18.01 -12.95 -0.90
CA GLN A 55 -17.78 -14.21 -1.57
C GLN A 55 -17.10 -15.18 -0.60
N TRP A 56 -17.87 -16.17 -0.17
CA TRP A 56 -17.41 -17.37 0.56
C TRP A 56 -16.31 -18.13 -0.21
N THR A 57 -16.16 -17.85 -1.51
CA THR A 57 -15.13 -18.40 -2.40
C THR A 57 -14.17 -17.29 -2.82
N GLY A 58 -12.97 -17.23 -2.23
CA GLY A 58 -12.02 -16.17 -2.54
C GLY A 58 -10.64 -16.32 -1.89
N ARG A 59 -9.74 -15.42 -2.28
CA ARG A 59 -8.36 -15.32 -1.78
C ARG A 59 -8.34 -14.69 -0.37
N PRO A 60 -7.38 -15.03 0.52
CA PRO A 60 -7.40 -14.58 1.90
C PRO A 60 -7.51 -13.04 2.04
N PRO A 61 -8.26 -12.54 3.03
CA PRO A 61 -8.41 -11.10 3.27
C PRO A 61 -7.06 -10.37 3.42
N ALA A 62 -6.06 -11.01 4.02
CA ALA A 62 -4.72 -10.46 4.19
C ALA A 62 -4.04 -10.14 2.85
N GLU A 63 -4.18 -11.04 1.88
CA GLU A 63 -3.59 -10.86 0.56
C GLU A 63 -4.30 -9.77 -0.24
N ARG A 64 -5.62 -9.64 -0.09
CA ARG A 64 -6.37 -8.57 -0.75
C ARG A 64 -6.02 -7.19 -0.20
N LYS A 65 -5.81 -7.08 1.12
CA LYS A 65 -5.25 -5.87 1.74
C LYS A 65 -3.86 -5.55 1.19
N ALA A 66 -3.01 -6.57 0.99
CA ALA A 66 -1.69 -6.35 0.42
C ALA A 66 -1.74 -5.83 -1.02
N ILE A 67 -2.61 -6.41 -1.85
CA ILE A 67 -2.86 -5.92 -3.22
C ILE A 67 -3.39 -4.47 -3.20
N ALA A 68 -4.27 -4.11 -2.26
CA ALA A 68 -4.76 -2.74 -2.13
C ALA A 68 -3.66 -1.73 -1.77
N ARG A 69 -2.76 -2.06 -0.84
CA ARG A 69 -1.58 -1.22 -0.55
C ARG A 69 -0.68 -1.09 -1.78
N SER A 70 -0.51 -2.16 -2.54
CA SER A 70 0.25 -2.11 -3.81
C SER A 70 -0.41 -1.26 -4.88
N TYR A 71 -1.74 -1.13 -4.88
CA TYR A 71 -2.45 -0.18 -5.77
C TYR A 71 -2.05 1.27 -5.47
N VAL A 72 -1.98 1.64 -4.18
CA VAL A 72 -1.48 2.94 -3.74
C VAL A 72 -0.02 3.14 -4.14
N ALA A 73 0.83 2.13 -3.92
CA ALA A 73 2.23 2.17 -4.33
C ALA A 73 2.40 2.37 -5.84
N LYS A 74 1.58 1.69 -6.67
CA LYS A 74 1.57 1.85 -8.13
C LYS A 74 1.30 3.29 -8.54
N ALA A 75 0.30 3.92 -7.95
CA ALA A 75 -0.06 5.31 -8.24
C ALA A 75 1.01 6.29 -7.74
N LEU A 76 1.45 6.12 -6.49
CA LEU A 76 2.44 7.00 -5.86
C LEU A 76 3.79 6.99 -6.59
N PHE A 77 4.25 5.81 -7.00
CA PHE A 77 5.54 5.63 -7.68
C PHE A 77 5.42 5.71 -9.20
N ARG A 78 4.22 5.97 -9.72
CA ARG A 78 3.93 6.16 -11.15
C ARG A 78 4.36 4.97 -12.01
N TYR A 79 4.20 3.74 -11.50
CA TYR A 79 4.48 2.56 -12.31
C TYR A 79 3.42 2.43 -13.43
N PRO A 80 3.84 2.43 -14.72
CA PRO A 80 2.91 2.48 -15.84
C PRO A 80 2.08 1.19 -15.91
N HIS A 81 2.72 0.03 -15.77
CA HIS A 81 2.06 -1.27 -15.86
C HIS A 81 2.11 -2.05 -14.54
N THR A 82 1.15 -2.96 -14.36
CA THR A 82 1.08 -3.85 -13.20
C THR A 82 2.31 -4.76 -13.11
N ARG A 83 2.84 -5.24 -14.24
CA ARG A 83 4.10 -5.98 -14.28
C ARG A 83 5.29 -5.23 -13.67
N ASN A 84 5.40 -3.92 -13.88
CA ASN A 84 6.48 -3.12 -13.27
C ASN A 84 6.37 -3.14 -11.75
N LEU A 85 5.17 -2.95 -11.21
CA LEU A 85 4.92 -3.04 -9.77
C LEU A 85 5.28 -4.42 -9.21
N ILE A 86 4.89 -5.50 -9.89
CA ILE A 86 5.20 -6.87 -9.43
C ILE A 86 6.71 -7.11 -9.42
N HIS A 87 7.41 -6.67 -10.47
CA HIS A 87 8.87 -6.73 -10.52
C HIS A 87 9.51 -5.98 -9.35
N GLU A 88 9.04 -4.77 -9.05
CA GLU A 88 9.54 -3.96 -7.94
C GLU A 88 9.24 -4.59 -6.57
N LEU A 89 8.06 -5.20 -6.39
CA LEU A 89 7.72 -5.97 -5.19
C LEU A 89 8.62 -7.21 -5.00
N GLN A 90 9.17 -7.77 -6.08
CA GLN A 90 10.14 -8.87 -5.99
C GLN A 90 11.54 -8.36 -5.67
N ALA A 91 11.94 -7.25 -6.29
CA ALA A 91 13.28 -6.70 -6.16
C ALA A 91 13.52 -5.94 -4.84
N ARG A 92 12.47 -5.39 -4.22
CA ARG A 92 12.58 -4.48 -3.07
C ARG A 92 11.90 -5.06 -1.82
N PRO A 93 12.67 -5.66 -0.88
CA PRO A 93 12.13 -6.26 0.34
C PRO A 93 11.30 -5.29 1.19
N ASN A 94 11.74 -4.04 1.31
CA ASN A 94 11.05 -3.02 2.10
C ASN A 94 9.69 -2.66 1.49
N LEU A 95 9.63 -2.46 0.17
CA LEU A 95 8.37 -2.19 -0.54
C LEU A 95 7.37 -3.34 -0.36
N ARG A 96 7.89 -4.57 -0.45
CA ARG A 96 7.11 -5.79 -0.26
C ARG A 96 6.54 -5.90 1.16
N LEU A 97 7.38 -5.61 2.16
CA LEU A 97 7.00 -5.58 3.56
C LEU A 97 5.95 -4.49 3.85
N ILE A 98 6.16 -3.28 3.33
CA ILE A 98 5.21 -2.16 3.46
C ILE A 98 3.85 -2.49 2.84
N CYS A 99 3.85 -3.17 1.68
CA CYS A 99 2.60 -3.65 1.08
C CYS A 99 1.98 -4.80 1.89
N GLY A 100 2.73 -5.46 2.79
CA GLY A 100 2.22 -6.54 3.63
C GLY A 100 2.30 -7.92 2.99
N PHE A 101 3.22 -8.13 2.04
CA PHE A 101 3.51 -9.45 1.50
C PHE A 101 4.62 -10.15 2.31
N PRO A 102 4.39 -11.36 2.84
CA PRO A 102 5.43 -12.14 3.50
C PRO A 102 6.61 -12.43 2.55
N PRO A 103 7.86 -12.48 3.06
CA PRO A 103 9.03 -12.82 2.25
C PRO A 103 8.93 -14.20 1.58
N SER A 104 8.35 -15.19 2.26
CA SER A 104 8.19 -16.57 1.78
C SER A 104 7.01 -16.78 0.82
N GLN A 105 6.08 -15.83 0.73
CA GLN A 105 4.86 -15.99 -0.05
C GLN A 105 5.08 -15.65 -1.53
N ARG A 106 4.81 -16.56 -2.47
CA ARG A 106 4.83 -16.20 -3.90
C ARG A 106 3.78 -15.14 -4.21
N LEU A 107 4.17 -14.07 -4.90
CA LEU A 107 3.23 -13.06 -5.37
C LEU A 107 2.23 -13.64 -6.38
N SER A 108 1.02 -13.13 -6.33
CA SER A 108 -0.05 -13.38 -7.29
C SER A 108 0.36 -13.08 -8.73
N SER A 109 -0.35 -13.69 -9.68
CA SER A 109 -0.21 -13.35 -11.09
C SER A 109 -0.60 -11.90 -11.39
N GLU A 110 -0.06 -11.34 -12.47
CA GLU A 110 -0.45 -10.01 -12.97
C GLU A 110 -1.97 -9.92 -13.21
N SER A 111 -2.58 -10.98 -13.73
CA SER A 111 -4.04 -11.01 -13.96
C SER A 111 -4.84 -10.82 -12.67
N THR A 112 -4.35 -11.36 -11.54
CA THR A 112 -4.98 -11.22 -10.22
C THR A 112 -4.88 -9.78 -9.71
N PHE A 113 -3.71 -9.15 -9.85
CA PHE A 113 -3.53 -7.74 -9.49
C PHE A 113 -4.42 -6.83 -10.35
N SER A 114 -4.41 -7.02 -11.67
CA SER A 114 -5.18 -6.19 -12.59
C SER A 114 -6.70 -6.30 -12.36
N ARG A 115 -7.22 -7.49 -12.06
CA ARG A 115 -8.63 -7.67 -11.67
C ARG A 115 -8.97 -6.90 -10.39
N ALA A 116 -8.16 -7.06 -9.35
CA ALA A 116 -8.37 -6.35 -8.09
C ALA A 116 -8.26 -4.83 -8.26
N PHE A 117 -7.33 -4.34 -9.08
CA PHE A 117 -7.17 -2.92 -9.37
C PHE A 117 -8.38 -2.33 -10.10
N ALA A 118 -8.97 -3.08 -11.05
CA ALA A 118 -10.21 -2.69 -11.70
C ALA A 118 -11.35 -2.57 -10.68
N GLU A 119 -11.48 -3.54 -9.76
CA GLU A 119 -12.47 -3.50 -8.68
C GLU A 119 -12.27 -2.29 -7.74
N PHE A 120 -11.02 -1.98 -7.37
CA PHE A 120 -10.71 -0.83 -6.54
C PHE A 120 -10.97 0.51 -7.22
N ALA A 121 -10.69 0.60 -8.53
CA ALA A 121 -11.00 1.78 -9.32
C ALA A 121 -12.52 2.06 -9.34
N VAL A 122 -13.34 1.02 -9.54
CA VAL A 122 -14.81 1.11 -9.46
C VAL A 122 -15.28 1.52 -8.06
N GLN A 123 -14.58 1.09 -7.01
CA GLN A 123 -14.87 1.46 -5.62
C GLN A 123 -14.39 2.89 -5.25
N GLY A 124 -13.85 3.66 -6.21
CA GLY A 124 -13.41 5.04 -6.00
C GLY A 124 -12.03 5.16 -5.34
N LEU A 125 -11.31 4.06 -5.09
CA LEU A 125 -10.01 4.11 -4.42
C LEU A 125 -8.97 4.89 -5.24
N GLY A 126 -9.07 4.87 -6.57
CA GLY A 126 -8.22 5.68 -7.45
C GLY A 126 -8.35 7.18 -7.18
N GLN A 127 -9.58 7.66 -6.93
CA GLN A 127 -9.83 9.06 -6.63
C GLN A 127 -9.24 9.44 -5.27
N ILE A 128 -9.45 8.61 -4.25
CA ILE A 128 -8.90 8.84 -2.90
C ILE A 128 -7.38 8.94 -2.92
N VAL A 129 -6.73 8.04 -3.67
CA VAL A 129 -5.27 8.09 -3.85
C VAL A 129 -4.85 9.37 -4.57
N HIS A 130 -5.54 9.74 -5.65
CA HIS A 130 -5.24 10.98 -6.36
C HIS A 130 -5.36 12.21 -5.47
N ASP A 131 -6.47 12.35 -4.74
CA ASP A 131 -6.74 13.47 -3.84
C ASP A 131 -5.69 13.56 -2.73
N SER A 132 -5.22 12.42 -2.22
CA SER A 132 -4.15 12.38 -1.20
C SER A 132 -2.78 12.82 -1.72
N MET A 133 -2.52 12.70 -3.03
CA MET A 133 -1.24 13.04 -3.64
C MET A 133 -1.17 14.51 -4.09
N VAL A 134 -2.33 15.15 -4.29
CA VAL A 134 -2.43 16.55 -4.76
C VAL A 134 -2.59 17.54 -3.60
N SER A 135 -3.00 17.06 -2.42
CA SER A 135 -3.32 17.90 -1.25
C SER A 135 -2.14 18.16 -0.30
#